data_AF-A0A380TIC6-F1
#
_entry.id   AF-A0A380TIC6-F1
#
_cell.length_a   1.000
_cell.length_b   1.000
_cell.length_c   1.000
_cell.angle_alpha   90.00
_cell.angle_beta   90.00
_cell.angle_gamma   90.00
#
_symmetry.space_group_name_H-M   'P 1'
#
loop_
_entity.id
_entity.type
_entity.pdbx_description
1 polymer ?
#
loop_
_entity_poly.entity_id
_entity_poly.type
_entity_poly.pdbx_seq_one_letter_code
_entity_poly.pdbx_strand_id
1 'polypeptide(L)'
;MNLRLVSSADDRAHMIRDHLLPLVREGGTLENQRGTVRLVVLEIGTWSIRHWTPFNELSSEEAASPGYRHAIERQRGRPNLPYGLEVWHGGNVLSILWSDDGCFEVVTFTRGSWEDEVLKL
;
A
#
# COMPACT_ATOMS: atom_id res chain seq x y z
N MET A 1 -2.59 -24.48 -17.67
CA MET A 1 -3.12 -24.77 -16.32
C MET A 1 -2.03 -24.39 -15.33
N ASN A 2 -2.00 -23.12 -14.90
CA ASN A 2 -1.00 -22.61 -13.96
C ASN A 2 -1.51 -22.83 -12.54
N LEU A 3 -0.91 -23.77 -11.83
CA LEU A 3 -1.17 -23.99 -10.41
C LEU A 3 -0.68 -22.76 -9.65
N ARG A 4 -1.62 -21.88 -9.28
CA ARG A 4 -1.40 -20.66 -8.51
C ARG A 4 -0.91 -21.05 -7.11
N LEU A 5 0.39 -20.89 -6.85
CA LEU A 5 1.02 -20.82 -5.52
C LEU A 5 0.56 -19.56 -4.73
N VAL A 6 -0.71 -19.18 -4.88
CA VAL A 6 -1.22 -17.87 -4.47
C VAL A 6 -1.41 -17.77 -2.98
N SER A 7 -1.80 -18.84 -2.26
CA SER A 7 -1.99 -18.72 -0.82
C SER A 7 -0.68 -18.40 -0.08
N SER A 8 0.42 -19.11 -0.40
CA SER A 8 1.71 -18.89 0.27
C SER A 8 2.38 -17.56 -0.10
N ALA A 9 2.08 -17.00 -1.28
CA ALA A 9 2.55 -15.66 -1.66
C ALA A 9 1.78 -14.57 -0.94
N ASP A 10 0.46 -14.73 -0.86
CA ASP A 10 -0.40 -13.80 -0.14
C ASP A 10 -0.07 -13.81 1.35
N ASP A 11 0.11 -14.98 1.98
CA ASP A 11 0.48 -15.09 3.40
C ASP A 11 1.79 -14.36 3.71
N ARG A 12 2.81 -14.54 2.84
CA ARG A 12 4.12 -13.90 3.02
C ARG A 12 4.05 -12.40 2.77
N ALA A 13 3.28 -11.97 1.76
CA ALA A 13 3.03 -10.55 1.49
C ALA A 13 2.32 -9.87 2.66
N HIS A 14 1.35 -10.53 3.29
CA HIS A 14 0.70 -10.04 4.51
C HIS A 14 1.69 -9.89 5.65
N MET A 15 2.53 -10.91 5.91
CA MET A 15 3.55 -10.83 6.95
C MET A 15 4.52 -9.66 6.74
N ILE A 16 5.00 -9.47 5.51
CA ILE A 16 5.91 -8.37 5.17
C ILE A 16 5.21 -7.02 5.32
N ARG A 17 3.95 -6.90 4.86
CA ARG A 17 3.15 -5.68 5.06
C ARG A 17 3.06 -5.35 6.54
N ASP A 18 2.62 -6.30 7.36
CA ASP A 18 2.35 -6.07 8.78
C ASP A 18 3.62 -5.76 9.57
N HIS A 19 4.77 -6.28 9.13
CA HIS A 19 6.08 -5.95 9.69
C HIS A 19 6.56 -4.54 9.29
N LEU A 20 6.39 -4.15 8.03
CA LEU A 20 6.91 -2.87 7.51
C LEU A 20 6.02 -1.67 7.84
N LEU A 21 4.72 -1.87 7.98
CA LEU A 21 3.76 -0.78 8.18
C LEU A 21 4.06 0.04 9.45
N PRO A 22 4.39 -0.56 10.61
CA PRO A 22 4.82 0.18 11.79
C PRO A 22 6.13 0.94 11.55
N LEU A 23 7.13 0.31 10.94
CA LEU A 23 8.44 0.92 10.66
C LEU A 23 8.29 2.18 9.81
N VAL A 24 7.51 2.11 8.73
CA VAL A 24 7.25 3.25 7.85
C VAL A 24 6.46 4.35 8.57
N ARG A 25 5.55 3.99 9.47
CA ARG A 25 4.78 4.98 10.26
C ARG A 25 5.63 5.70 11.30
N GLU A 26 6.59 5.00 11.92
CA GLU A 26 7.44 5.53 12.99
C GLU A 26 8.67 6.27 12.46
N GLY A 27 9.33 5.72 11.44
CA GLY A 27 10.58 6.23 10.89
C GLY A 27 10.46 6.86 9.50
N GLY A 28 9.31 6.77 8.85
CA GLY A 28 9.13 7.28 7.49
C GLY A 28 8.99 8.79 7.44
N THR A 29 9.57 9.38 6.41
CA THR A 29 9.39 10.80 6.09
C THR A 29 8.11 11.00 5.31
N LEU A 30 7.26 11.92 5.76
CA LEU A 30 6.03 12.30 5.07
C LEU A 30 6.39 13.15 3.85
N GLU A 31 6.28 12.57 2.67
CA GLU A 31 6.34 13.32 1.42
C GLU A 31 4.92 13.70 1.01
N ASN A 32 4.61 14.98 1.14
CA ASN A 32 3.32 15.52 0.72
C ASN A 32 3.35 15.68 -0.81
N GLN A 33 3.08 14.60 -1.54
CA GLN A 33 2.88 14.70 -2.98
C GLN A 33 1.58 15.45 -3.25
N ARG A 34 1.65 16.52 -4.07
CA ARG A 34 0.53 17.41 -4.39
C ARG A 34 -0.76 16.61 -4.70
N GLY A 35 -1.76 16.65 -3.81
CA GLY A 35 -3.06 16.00 -4.02
C GLY A 35 -3.71 15.44 -2.74
N THR A 36 -4.58 14.43 -2.92
CA THR A 36 -5.41 13.76 -1.87
C THR A 36 -4.76 12.48 -1.34
N VAL A 37 -3.44 12.32 -1.45
CA VAL A 37 -2.73 11.09 -1.04
C VAL A 37 -1.50 11.49 -0.22
N ARG A 38 -1.37 10.90 0.97
CA ARG A 38 -0.18 11.00 1.80
C ARG A 38 0.77 9.88 1.42
N LEU A 39 1.97 10.23 0.99
CA LEU A 39 3.05 9.27 0.76
C LEU A 39 4.00 9.34 1.95
N VAL A 40 4.29 8.19 2.54
CA VAL A 40 5.31 8.05 3.57
C VAL A 40 6.41 7.18 3.01
N VAL A 41 7.62 7.73 2.96
CA VAL A 41 8.79 7.05 2.41
C VAL A 41 9.76 6.79 3.56
N LEU A 42 10.14 5.53 3.73
CA LEU A 42 11.17 5.10 4.65
C LEU A 42 12.34 4.55 3.84
N GLU A 43 13.50 5.18 3.98
CA GLU A 43 14.74 4.71 3.37
C GLU A 43 15.65 4.15 4.46
N ILE A 44 16.04 2.87 4.33
CA ILE A 44 16.96 2.19 5.23
C ILE A 44 18.08 1.57 4.40
N GLY A 45 19.21 2.27 4.28
CA GLY A 45 20.35 1.79 3.49
C GLY A 45 19.99 1.58 2.02
N THR A 46 19.96 0.32 1.56
CA THR A 46 19.58 -0.07 0.19
C THR A 46 18.07 -0.26 -0.01
N TRP A 47 17.28 -0.15 1.06
CA TRP A 47 15.84 -0.33 1.05
C TRP A 47 15.12 1.00 0.90
N SER A 48 14.16 1.05 -0.01
CA SER A 48 13.19 2.14 -0.08
C SER A 48 11.79 1.54 0.05
N ILE A 49 11.11 1.90 1.13
CA ILE A 49 9.76 1.42 1.45
C ILE A 49 8.82 2.61 1.30
N ARG A 50 7.81 2.46 0.46
CA ARG A 50 6.84 3.50 0.18
C ARG A 50 5.47 3.04 0.58
N HIS A 51 4.83 3.81 1.45
CA HIS A 51 3.46 3.57 1.87
C HIS A 51 2.61 4.76 1.45
N TRP A 52 1.61 4.53 0.61
CA TRP A 52 0.62 5.55 0.31
C TRP A 52 -0.69 5.25 1.04
N THR A 53 -1.25 6.32 1.61
CA THR A 53 -2.57 6.33 2.22
C THR A 53 -3.39 7.44 1.58
N PRO A 54 -4.67 7.24 1.27
CA PRO A 54 -5.52 8.35 0.90
C PRO A 54 -5.57 9.34 2.06
N PHE A 55 -5.61 10.62 1.75
CA PHE A 55 -5.88 11.67 2.73
C PHE A 55 -7.37 11.58 3.04
N ASN A 56 -7.75 11.06 4.21
CA ASN A 56 -9.14 11.11 4.64
C ASN A 56 -9.26 11.72 6.03
N GLU A 57 -9.57 13.00 6.06
CA GLU A 57 -10.59 13.52 6.98
C GLU A 57 -11.59 14.28 6.10
N LEU A 58 -12.59 13.57 5.55
CA LEU A 58 -13.85 14.24 5.23
C LEU A 58 -14.70 14.15 6.47
N SER A 59 -14.86 15.30 7.12
CA SER A 59 -15.86 15.50 8.17
C SER A 59 -17.23 15.12 7.61
N SER A 60 -18.10 14.47 8.40
CA SER A 60 -19.44 14.05 7.96
C SER A 60 -20.30 15.18 7.34
N GLU A 61 -19.93 16.44 7.57
CA GLU A 61 -20.56 17.63 7.00
C GLU A 61 -20.23 17.87 5.52
N GLU A 62 -19.07 17.43 5.01
CA GLU A 62 -18.70 17.60 3.58
C GLU A 62 -19.32 16.50 2.68
N ALA A 63 -19.70 15.36 3.25
CA ALA A 63 -20.36 14.26 2.56
C ALA A 63 -21.83 14.55 2.17
N ALA A 64 -22.38 15.69 2.59
CA ALA A 64 -23.76 16.10 2.35
C ALA A 64 -23.96 17.02 1.12
N SER A 65 -22.91 17.31 0.34
CA SER A 65 -23.05 18.10 -0.89
C SER A 65 -23.48 17.25 -2.09
N PRO A 66 -24.61 17.55 -2.77
CA PRO A 66 -25.13 16.74 -3.88
C PRO A 66 -24.15 16.58 -5.06
N GLY A 67 -23.26 17.56 -5.27
CA GLY A 67 -22.22 17.50 -6.32
C GLY A 67 -21.07 16.53 -6.02
N TYR A 68 -20.85 16.15 -4.75
CA TYR A 68 -19.74 15.31 -4.32
C TYR A 68 -19.98 13.82 -4.64
N ARG A 69 -21.23 13.35 -4.55
CA ARG A 69 -21.60 11.95 -4.83
C ARG A 69 -21.29 11.55 -6.28
N HIS A 70 -21.52 12.45 -7.24
CA HIS A 70 -21.31 12.17 -8.66
C HIS A 70 -19.83 12.18 -9.10
N ALA A 71 -18.97 12.92 -8.39
CA ALA A 71 -17.52 12.88 -8.63
C ALA A 71 -16.92 11.57 -8.11
N ILE A 72 -17.37 11.10 -6.94
CA ILE A 72 -16.95 9.82 -6.34
C ILE A 72 -17.41 8.62 -7.18
N GLU A 73 -18.63 8.65 -7.73
CA GLU A 73 -19.17 7.54 -8.53
C GLU A 73 -18.40 7.28 -9.84
N ARG A 74 -17.83 8.30 -10.49
CA ARG A 74 -16.99 8.11 -11.69
C ARG A 74 -15.64 7.46 -11.39
N GLN A 75 -15.17 7.52 -10.14
CA GLN A 75 -13.91 6.92 -9.72
C GLN A 75 -14.05 5.44 -9.31
N ARG A 76 -15.29 4.94 -9.15
CA ARG A 76 -15.64 3.56 -8.74
C ARG A 76 -15.47 2.48 -9.82
N GLY A 77 -14.80 2.78 -10.93
CA GLY A 77 -14.56 1.79 -12.00
C GLY A 77 -13.36 0.87 -11.75
N ARG A 78 -12.52 1.18 -10.75
CA ARG A 78 -11.38 0.35 -10.34
C ARG A 78 -11.58 -0.03 -8.87
N PRO A 79 -11.18 -1.25 -8.45
CA PRO A 79 -11.28 -1.65 -7.06
C PRO A 79 -10.65 -0.54 -6.20
N ASN A 80 -11.44 -0.02 -5.27
CA ASN A 80 -11.03 1.07 -4.40
C ASN A 80 -10.05 0.48 -3.40
N LEU A 81 -8.79 0.34 -3.82
CA LEU A 81 -7.67 -0.08 -3.00
C LEU A 81 -6.87 1.18 -2.62
N PRO A 82 -7.37 1.95 -1.63
CA PRO A 82 -6.80 3.22 -1.27
C PRO A 82 -5.37 3.12 -0.76
N TYR A 83 -5.03 2.00 -0.13
CA TYR A 83 -3.74 1.80 0.50
C TYR A 83 -2.82 0.99 -0.39
N GLY A 84 -1.53 1.29 -0.28
CA GLY A 84 -0.54 0.42 -0.87
C GLY A 84 0.83 0.61 -0.28
N LEU A 85 1.61 -0.45 -0.45
CA LEU A 85 2.96 -0.61 0.05
C LEU A 85 3.83 -1.11 -1.08
N GLU A 86 4.92 -0.40 -1.32
CA GLU A 86 5.98 -0.85 -2.21
C GLU A 86 7.27 -1.03 -1.44
N VAL A 87 7.99 -2.10 -1.78
CA VAL A 87 9.33 -2.37 -1.27
C VAL A 87 10.28 -2.44 -2.45
N TRP A 88 11.32 -1.64 -2.36
CA TRP A 88 12.38 -1.55 -3.35
C TRP A 88 13.70 -1.99 -2.72
N HIS A 89 14.39 -2.91 -3.38
CA HIS A 89 15.72 -3.40 -3.02
C HIS A 89 16.51 -3.69 -4.31
N GLY A 90 17.23 -2.68 -4.82
CA GLY A 90 17.85 -2.69 -6.16
C GLY A 90 16.85 -2.64 -7.33
N GLY A 91 15.58 -3.01 -7.10
CA GLY A 91 14.43 -2.86 -7.97
C GLY A 91 13.13 -3.07 -7.18
N ASN A 92 11.97 -2.93 -7.80
CA ASN A 92 10.69 -3.23 -7.14
C ASN A 92 10.57 -4.74 -6.91
N VAL A 93 10.53 -5.14 -5.64
CA VAL A 93 10.42 -6.55 -5.24
C VAL A 93 9.04 -6.91 -4.69
N LEU A 94 8.30 -5.91 -4.20
CA LEU A 94 6.95 -6.08 -3.66
C LEU A 94 6.10 -4.84 -3.95
N SER A 95 4.90 -5.04 -4.46
CA SER A 95 3.84 -4.03 -4.51
C SER A 95 2.54 -4.68 -4.06
N ILE A 96 1.95 -4.14 -3.00
CA ILE A 96 0.68 -4.59 -2.43
C ILE A 96 -0.29 -3.43 -2.43
N LEU A 97 -1.53 -3.71 -2.76
CA LEU A 97 -2.67 -2.81 -2.67
C LEU A 97 -3.71 -3.40 -1.73
N TRP A 98 -4.28 -2.59 -0.84
CA TRP A 98 -5.38 -3.06 0.00
C TRP A 98 -6.36 -1.94 0.33
N SER A 99 -7.43 -2.33 1.01
CA SER A 99 -8.56 -1.48 1.40
C SER A 99 -9.03 -1.85 2.79
N ASP A 100 -9.77 -0.95 3.44
CA ASP A 100 -10.38 -1.24 4.75
C ASP A 100 -11.53 -2.26 4.66
N ASP A 101 -12.14 -2.46 3.48
CA ASP A 101 -13.18 -3.49 3.26
C ASP A 101 -12.62 -4.92 3.15
N GLY A 102 -11.31 -5.09 3.40
CA GLY A 102 -10.65 -6.38 3.43
C GLY A 102 -10.18 -6.87 2.05
N CYS A 103 -10.33 -6.08 0.98
CA CYS A 103 -9.69 -6.42 -0.28
C CYS A 103 -8.17 -6.24 -0.14
N PHE A 104 -7.43 -7.27 -0.50
CA PHE A 104 -5.97 -7.32 -0.53
C PHE A 104 -5.51 -7.89 -1.86
N GLU A 105 -4.64 -7.17 -2.56
CA GLU A 105 -4.12 -7.55 -3.86
C GLU A 105 -2.61 -7.41 -3.87
N VAL A 106 -1.93 -8.51 -4.19
CA VAL A 106 -0.49 -8.50 -4.46
C VAL A 106 -0.29 -8.22 -5.95
N VAL A 107 0.14 -7.00 -6.27
CA VAL A 107 0.38 -6.57 -7.66
C VAL A 107 1.69 -7.15 -8.19
N THR A 108 2.74 -7.06 -7.37
CA THR A 108 4.08 -7.56 -7.70
C THR A 108 4.64 -8.29 -6.50
N PHE A 109 5.18 -9.49 -6.72
CA PHE A 109 5.91 -10.25 -5.71
C PHE A 109 7.04 -11.02 -6.38
N THR A 110 8.25 -10.51 -6.28
CA THR A 110 9.45 -11.19 -6.79
C THR A 110 10.00 -12.05 -5.65
N ARG A 111 10.06 -13.37 -5.80
CA ARG A 111 10.61 -14.25 -4.75
C ARG A 111 12.12 -14.08 -4.63
N GLY A 112 12.67 -14.11 -3.41
CA GLY A 112 14.12 -14.02 -3.18
C GLY A 112 14.54 -13.91 -1.72
N SER A 113 15.86 -13.88 -1.47
CA SER A 113 16.44 -13.76 -0.12
C SER A 113 16.04 -12.49 0.62
N TRP A 114 15.67 -11.45 -0.14
CA TRP A 114 15.18 -10.18 0.38
C TRP A 114 13.95 -10.36 1.29
N GLU A 115 13.14 -11.40 1.10
CA GLU A 115 11.94 -11.67 1.91
C GLU A 115 12.26 -11.93 3.39
N ASP A 116 13.41 -12.54 3.68
CA ASP A 116 13.85 -12.80 5.06
C ASP A 116 14.71 -11.65 5.59
N GLU A 117 15.36 -10.89 4.70
CA GLU A 117 16.14 -9.72 5.07
C GLU A 117 15.23 -8.55 5.48
N VAL A 118 14.14 -8.34 4.74
CA VAL A 118 13.17 -7.26 5.01
C VAL A 118 12.42 -7.47 6.33
N LEU A 119 12.18 -8.72 6.73
CA LEU A 119 11.55 -9.08 8.00
C LEU A 119 12.51 -8.93 9.21
N LYS A 120 13.77 -8.57 8.98
CA LYS A 120 14.77 -8.30 10.04
C LYS A 120 15.06 -6.81 10.22
N LEU A 121 14.48 -5.94 9.39
CA LEU A 121 14.51 -4.49 9.56
C LEU A 121 13.73 -4.10 10.82
#